data_AF-X0UCC2-F1
#
_entry.id   AF-X0UCC2-F1
#
_cell.length_a   1.000
_cell.length_b   1.000
_cell.length_c   1.000
_cell.angle_alpha   90.00
_cell.angle_beta   90.00
_cell.angle_gamma   90.00
#
_symmetry.space_group_name_H-M   'P 1'
#
loop_
_entity.id
_entity.type
_entity.pdbx_description
1 polymer ?
#
loop_
_entity_poly.entity_id
_entity_poly.type
_entity_poly.pdbx_seq_one_letter_code
_entity_poly.pdbx_strand_id
1 'polypeptide(L)'
;MDYYFLQKRYRTLDNQITEIFNQTCPDAKGLKYTDQKIQHMKTKIGEIKKSALSLPGIGGDWMVLDLLKDISLRVSESLDVHVTRMIVDPEGVQIKGETDTFNTVDNLKKGLERSAYFDSVTINAANLDRTGKRVQFEIKLQRKK
;
A
#
# COMPACT_ATOMS: atom_id res chain seq x y z
N MET A 1 1.28 -39.19 -26.24
CA MET A 1 1.57 -37.83 -26.75
C MET A 1 1.47 -36.77 -25.65
N ASP A 2 0.46 -36.80 -24.77
CA ASP A 2 0.29 -35.78 -23.71
C ASP A 2 1.41 -35.69 -22.67
N TYR A 3 2.07 -36.80 -22.34
CA TYR A 3 3.14 -36.83 -21.34
C TYR A 3 4.35 -35.97 -21.74
N TYR A 4 4.67 -35.92 -23.05
CA TYR A 4 5.81 -35.16 -23.56
C TYR A 4 5.56 -33.64 -23.51
N PHE A 5 4.34 -33.21 -23.85
CA PHE A 5 3.95 -31.80 -23.76
C PHE A 5 3.89 -31.31 -22.31
N LEU A 6 3.40 -32.16 -21.40
CA LEU A 6 3.35 -31.85 -19.97
C LEU A 6 4.76 -31.69 -19.38
N GLN A 7 5.69 -32.59 -19.72
CA GLN A 7 7.08 -32.53 -19.27
C GLN A 7 7.81 -31.30 -19.83
N LYS A 8 7.55 -30.94 -21.09
CA LYS A 8 8.12 -29.74 -21.71
C LYS A 8 7.64 -28.47 -21.01
N ARG A 9 6.34 -28.37 -20.71
CA ARG A 9 5.76 -27.23 -19.99
C ARG A 9 6.32 -27.11 -18.57
N TYR A 10 6.50 -28.23 -17.89
CA TYR A 10 7.07 -28.27 -16.53
C TYR A 10 8.52 -27.74 -16.52
N ARG A 11 9.35 -28.17 -17.48
CA ARG A 11 10.73 -27.67 -17.62
C ARG A 11 10.79 -26.18 -17.95
N THR A 12 9.90 -25.68 -18.81
CA THR A 12 9.85 -24.24 -19.13
C THR A 12 9.52 -23.41 -17.88
N LEU A 13 8.54 -23.84 -17.08
CA LEU A 13 8.18 -23.17 -15.83
C LEU A 13 9.33 -23.21 -14.81
N ASP A 14 10.00 -24.34 -14.68
CA ASP A 14 11.14 -24.53 -13.77
C ASP A 14 12.32 -23.61 -14.10
N ASN A 15 12.61 -23.46 -15.40
CA ASN A 15 13.64 -22.56 -15.91
C ASN A 15 13.29 -21.09 -15.62
N GLN A 16 12.04 -20.68 -15.86
CA GLN A 16 11.60 -19.31 -15.57
C GLN A 16 11.70 -18.97 -14.09
N ILE A 17 11.31 -19.89 -13.20
CA ILE A 17 11.43 -19.70 -11.75
C ILE A 17 12.89 -19.56 -11.35
N THR A 18 13.77 -20.39 -11.92
CA THR A 18 15.22 -20.35 -11.65
C THR A 18 15.85 -19.05 -12.12
N GLU A 19 15.47 -18.56 -13.30
CA GLU A 19 15.98 -17.31 -13.87
C GLU A 19 15.60 -16.09 -13.02
N ILE A 20 14.31 -15.96 -12.69
CA ILE A 20 13.80 -14.86 -11.85
C ILE A 20 14.43 -14.91 -10.45
N PHE A 21 14.59 -16.10 -9.88
CA PHE A 21 15.23 -16.28 -8.57
C PHE A 21 16.68 -15.80 -8.56
N ASN A 22 17.46 -16.17 -9.59
CA ASN A 22 18.87 -15.78 -9.69
C ASN A 22 19.05 -14.27 -9.90
N GLN A 23 18.14 -13.62 -10.64
CA GLN A 23 18.15 -12.17 -10.84
C GLN A 23 17.79 -11.41 -9.54
N THR A 24 16.86 -11.95 -8.75
CA THR A 24 16.28 -11.23 -7.59
C THR A 24 16.97 -11.57 -6.26
N CYS A 25 17.62 -12.74 -6.15
CA CYS A 25 18.20 -13.25 -4.90
C CYS A 25 19.61 -13.84 -5.13
N PRO A 26 20.61 -13.00 -5.46
CA PRO A 26 21.98 -13.47 -5.76
C PRO A 26 22.69 -14.13 -4.57
N ASP A 27 22.23 -13.88 -3.33
CA ASP A 27 22.81 -14.43 -2.10
C ASP A 27 22.43 -15.89 -1.83
N ALA A 28 21.40 -16.41 -2.52
CA ALA A 28 20.80 -17.72 -2.26
C ALA A 28 21.05 -18.74 -3.39
N LYS A 29 22.15 -18.57 -4.15
CA LYS A 29 22.53 -19.38 -5.32
C LYS A 29 22.72 -20.89 -5.07
N GLY A 30 22.60 -21.36 -3.82
CA GLY A 30 22.72 -22.77 -3.44
C GLY A 30 21.42 -23.60 -3.46
N LEU A 31 20.25 -22.98 -3.69
CA LEU A 31 18.97 -23.70 -3.65
C LEU A 31 18.73 -24.52 -4.91
N LYS A 32 18.65 -25.85 -4.74
CA LYS A 32 18.55 -26.83 -5.85
C LYS A 32 17.11 -27.05 -6.31
N TYR A 33 16.14 -26.99 -5.40
CA TYR A 33 14.74 -27.32 -5.70
C TYR A 33 13.87 -26.09 -5.84
N THR A 34 12.94 -26.12 -6.80
CA THR A 34 12.06 -25.00 -7.16
C THR A 34 11.13 -24.59 -6.03
N ASP A 35 10.62 -25.56 -5.26
CA ASP A 35 9.82 -25.26 -4.07
C ASP A 35 10.62 -24.49 -3.01
N GLN A 36 11.90 -24.80 -2.83
CA GLN A 36 12.76 -24.10 -1.87
C GLN A 36 13.05 -22.66 -2.31
N LYS A 37 13.23 -22.43 -3.61
CA LYS A 37 13.38 -21.08 -4.19
C LYS A 37 12.14 -20.23 -3.95
N ILE A 38 10.95 -20.80 -4.19
CA ILE A 38 9.66 -20.13 -3.94
C ILE A 38 9.49 -19.83 -2.45
N GLN A 39 9.79 -20.78 -1.56
CA GLN A 39 9.70 -20.57 -0.12
C GLN A 39 10.68 -19.50 0.36
N HIS A 40 11.92 -19.50 -0.14
CA HIS A 40 12.91 -18.48 0.22
C HIS A 40 12.47 -17.08 -0.21
N MET A 41 11.92 -16.93 -1.43
CA MET A 41 11.34 -15.66 -1.87
C MET A 41 10.17 -15.23 -0.99
N LYS A 42 9.26 -16.15 -0.65
CA LYS A 42 8.14 -15.85 0.27
C LYS A 42 8.63 -15.38 1.64
N THR A 43 9.64 -16.03 2.19
CA THR A 43 10.25 -15.65 3.47
C THR A 43 10.93 -14.30 3.39
N LYS A 44 11.77 -14.04 2.38
CA LYS A 44 12.40 -12.72 2.16
C LYS A 44 11.36 -11.61 2.01
N ILE A 45 10.28 -11.85 1.25
CA ILE A 45 9.16 -10.92 1.14
C ILE A 45 8.51 -10.69 2.51
N GLY A 46 8.31 -11.75 3.31
CA GLY A 46 7.79 -11.65 4.67
C GLY A 46 8.70 -10.88 5.62
N GLU A 47 10.01 -11.08 5.55
CA GLU A 47 11.02 -10.39 6.36
C GLU A 47 11.13 -8.91 5.98
N ILE A 48 11.13 -8.58 4.68
CA ILE A 48 11.08 -7.20 4.19
C ILE A 48 9.80 -6.51 4.70
N LYS A 49 8.65 -7.20 4.63
CA LYS A 49 7.39 -6.69 5.16
C LYS A 49 7.43 -6.45 6.67
N LYS A 50 8.02 -7.37 7.44
CA LYS A 50 8.17 -7.23 8.91
C LYS A 50 9.13 -6.10 9.30
N SER A 51 10.26 -6.00 8.62
CA SER A 51 11.31 -5.01 8.91
C SER A 51 10.93 -3.59 8.52
N ALA A 52 10.17 -3.41 7.43
CA ALA A 52 9.74 -2.09 6.99
C ALA A 52 8.68 -1.43 7.91
N LEU A 53 8.03 -2.18 8.80
CA LEU A 53 6.72 -1.78 9.34
C LEU A 53 6.44 -2.09 10.81
N SER A 54 7.42 -2.57 11.57
CA SER A 54 7.22 -2.79 13.01
C SER A 54 7.30 -1.47 13.78
N LEU A 55 6.27 -0.64 13.68
CA LEU A 55 6.07 0.49 14.60
C LEU A 55 5.55 -0.06 15.94
N PRO A 56 6.22 0.22 17.07
CA PRO A 56 5.74 -0.20 18.39
C PRO A 56 4.33 0.36 18.65
N GLY A 57 3.38 -0.50 19.00
CA GLY A 57 1.99 -0.12 19.30
C GLY A 57 0.99 -0.33 18.16
N ILE A 58 1.42 -0.72 16.96
CA ILE A 58 0.52 -1.23 15.91
C ILE A 58 0.37 -2.74 16.12
N GLY A 59 -0.50 -3.12 17.06
CA GLY A 59 -0.95 -4.50 17.21
C GLY A 59 -1.93 -4.83 16.10
N GLY A 60 -1.54 -5.71 15.18
CA GLY A 60 -2.43 -6.24 14.16
C GLY A 60 -1.80 -6.25 12.77
N ASP A 61 -2.23 -7.23 11.99
CA ASP A 61 -1.87 -7.68 10.64
C ASP A 61 -1.72 -6.60 9.52
N TRP A 62 -1.77 -5.30 9.85
CA TRP A 62 -2.00 -4.23 8.88
C TRP A 62 -0.73 -3.40 8.67
N MET A 63 -0.17 -3.57 7.48
CA MET A 63 1.04 -2.88 7.03
C MET A 63 0.72 -1.41 6.72
N VAL A 64 1.59 -0.46 7.12
CA VAL A 64 1.43 0.97 6.75
C VAL A 64 1.37 1.14 5.23
N LEU A 65 2.07 0.28 4.48
CA LEU A 65 2.00 0.24 3.02
C LEU A 65 0.61 -0.15 2.51
N ASP A 66 -0.09 -1.07 3.17
CA ASP A 66 -1.45 -1.44 2.80
C ASP A 66 -2.43 -0.30 3.07
N LEU A 67 -2.24 0.40 4.19
CA LEU A 67 -3.01 1.60 4.53
C LEU A 67 -2.78 2.72 3.51
N LEU A 68 -1.52 2.97 3.13
CA LEU A 68 -1.19 3.97 2.11
C LEU A 68 -1.79 3.60 0.76
N LYS A 69 -1.74 2.31 0.40
CA LYS A 69 -2.35 1.80 -0.83
C LYS A 69 -3.87 1.95 -0.80
N ASP A 70 -4.55 1.59 0.29
CA ASP A 70 -6.00 1.76 0.39
C ASP A 70 -6.38 3.24 0.26
N ILE A 71 -5.74 4.14 1.01
CA ILE A 71 -5.94 5.59 0.87
C ILE A 71 -5.78 6.02 -0.58
N SER A 72 -4.67 5.64 -1.24
CA SER A 72 -4.41 5.99 -2.63
C SER A 72 -5.50 5.48 -3.59
N LEU A 73 -6.06 4.29 -3.36
CA LEU A 73 -7.15 3.74 -4.18
C LEU A 73 -8.50 4.39 -3.91
N ARG A 74 -8.69 5.03 -2.74
CA ARG A 74 -9.91 5.76 -2.40
C ARG A 74 -9.92 7.19 -2.90
N VAL A 75 -8.75 7.79 -3.14
CA VAL A 75 -8.65 9.10 -3.78
C VAL A 75 -8.84 8.91 -5.29
N SER A 76 -9.93 9.47 -5.83
CA SER A 76 -10.17 9.42 -7.28
C SER A 76 -9.10 10.21 -8.03
N GLU A 77 -8.57 9.65 -9.12
CA GLU A 77 -7.57 10.30 -9.98
C GLU A 77 -8.08 11.62 -10.59
N SER A 78 -9.40 11.81 -10.64
CA SER A 78 -10.05 13.02 -11.16
C SER A 78 -10.07 14.20 -10.17
N LEU A 79 -9.70 13.98 -8.90
CA LEU A 79 -9.72 15.04 -7.89
C LEU A 79 -8.36 15.74 -7.87
N ASP A 80 -8.37 17.08 -7.94
CA ASP A 80 -7.17 17.89 -7.72
C ASP A 80 -6.83 17.87 -6.23
N VAL A 81 -6.00 16.93 -5.80
CA VAL A 81 -5.59 16.80 -4.40
C VAL A 81 -4.06 16.74 -4.35
N HIS A 82 -3.46 17.69 -3.64
CA HIS A 82 -2.04 17.67 -3.35
C HIS A 82 -1.82 17.49 -1.84
N VAL A 83 -1.35 16.31 -1.45
CA VAL A 83 -1.04 15.98 -0.06
C VAL A 83 0.33 16.56 0.30
N THR A 84 0.36 17.46 1.28
CA THR A 84 1.60 18.10 1.76
C THR A 84 2.15 17.41 2.99
N ARG A 85 1.30 16.76 3.79
CA ARG A 85 1.72 16.02 4.98
C ARG A 85 0.75 14.90 5.32
N MET A 86 1.30 13.73 5.65
CA MET A 86 0.55 12.62 6.23
C MET A 86 1.26 12.17 7.51
N ILE A 87 0.49 12.02 8.58
CA ILE A 87 0.95 11.46 9.86
C ILE A 87 0.14 10.19 10.10
N VAL A 88 0.84 9.11 10.42
CA VAL A 88 0.24 7.80 10.71
C VAL A 88 0.65 7.42 12.12
N ASP A 89 -0.33 7.19 12.99
CA ASP A 89 -0.13 6.80 14.38
C ASP A 89 -1.04 5.59 14.73
N PRO A 90 -0.93 5.02 15.95
CA PRO A 90 -1.78 3.90 16.35
C PRO A 90 -3.28 4.21 16.41
N GLU A 91 -3.69 5.47 16.64
CA GLU A 91 -5.10 5.87 16.73
C GLU A 91 -5.72 6.18 15.37
N GLY A 92 -4.90 6.58 14.39
CA GLY A 92 -5.44 7.17 13.18
C GLY A 92 -4.42 7.57 12.12
N VAL A 93 -4.93 8.35 11.18
CA VAL A 93 -4.16 9.00 10.12
C VAL A 93 -4.62 10.44 10.04
N GLN A 94 -3.68 11.36 9.92
CA GLN A 94 -3.97 12.77 9.68
C GLN A 94 -3.35 13.18 8.35
N ILE A 95 -4.16 13.74 7.46
CA ILE A 95 -3.77 14.16 6.13
C ILE A 95 -3.99 15.66 6.02
N LYS A 96 -2.92 16.38 5.65
CA LYS A 96 -2.98 17.79 5.27
C LYS A 96 -2.60 17.93 3.81
N GLY A 97 -3.24 18.87 3.15
CA GLY A 97 -3.01 19.12 1.74
C GLY A 97 -3.75 20.35 1.27
N GLU A 98 -3.77 20.48 -0.04
CA GLU A 98 -4.50 21.51 -0.74
C GLU A 98 -5.24 20.94 -1.94
N THR A 99 -6.31 21.63 -2.35
CA THR A 99 -7.19 21.23 -3.43
C THR A 99 -7.75 22.47 -4.13
N ASP A 100 -8.52 22.28 -5.19
CA ASP A 100 -9.14 23.34 -5.99
C ASP A 100 -10.41 23.91 -5.33
N THR A 101 -11.22 23.07 -4.66
CA THR A 101 -12.51 23.48 -4.09
C THR A 101 -12.85 22.78 -2.78
N PHE A 102 -13.74 23.38 -1.98
CA PHE A 102 -14.31 22.74 -0.80
C PHE A 102 -15.06 21.43 -1.13
N ASN A 103 -15.73 21.38 -2.29
CA ASN A 103 -16.41 20.17 -2.76
C ASN A 103 -15.43 19.02 -2.99
N THR A 104 -14.21 19.31 -3.44
CA THR A 104 -13.17 18.29 -3.61
C THR A 104 -12.72 17.71 -2.27
N VAL A 105 -12.68 18.53 -1.19
CA VAL A 105 -12.46 18.05 0.19
C VAL A 105 -13.59 17.10 0.63
N ASP A 106 -14.84 17.44 0.37
CA ASP A 106 -15.99 16.59 0.70
C ASP A 106 -15.98 15.26 -0.08
N ASN A 107 -15.62 15.31 -1.36
CA ASN A 107 -15.49 14.12 -2.20
C ASN A 107 -14.34 13.23 -1.73
N LEU A 108 -13.20 13.84 -1.34
CA LEU A 108 -12.08 13.14 -0.73
C LEU A 108 -12.50 12.43 0.55
N LYS A 109 -13.22 13.13 1.45
CA LYS A 109 -13.78 12.55 2.67
C LYS A 109 -14.67 11.34 2.37
N LYS A 110 -15.64 11.48 1.46
CA LYS A 110 -16.57 10.40 1.05
C LYS A 110 -15.84 9.20 0.45
N GLY A 111 -14.76 9.42 -0.29
CA GLY A 111 -13.92 8.34 -0.82
C GLY A 111 -13.26 7.53 0.31
N LEU A 112 -12.66 8.25 1.26
CA LEU A 112 -11.98 7.67 2.41
C LEU A 112 -12.91 6.95 3.39
N GLU A 113 -14.16 7.41 3.55
CA GLU A 113 -15.19 6.75 4.37
C GLU A 113 -15.54 5.33 3.89
N ARG A 114 -15.21 4.96 2.65
CA ARG A 114 -15.44 3.61 2.10
C ARG A 114 -14.34 2.61 2.47
N SER A 115 -13.30 3.06 3.15
CA SER A 115 -12.20 2.21 3.59
C SER A 115 -12.66 1.26 4.69
N ALA A 116 -12.22 0.01 4.63
CA ALA A 116 -12.43 -0.95 5.71
C ALA A 116 -11.53 -0.70 6.93
N TYR A 117 -10.51 0.17 6.78
CA TYR A 117 -9.48 0.43 7.79
C TYR A 117 -9.89 1.50 8.81
N PHE A 118 -10.92 2.30 8.51
CA PHE A 118 -11.30 3.47 9.30
C PHE A 118 -12.75 3.38 9.77
N ASP A 119 -13.00 3.71 11.04
CA ASP A 119 -14.35 3.80 11.60
C ASP A 119 -14.98 5.17 11.33
N SER A 120 -14.16 6.22 11.21
CA SER A 120 -14.64 7.56 10.90
C SER A 120 -13.61 8.40 10.17
N VAL A 121 -14.12 9.34 9.38
CA VAL A 121 -13.32 10.34 8.64
C VAL A 121 -13.93 11.71 8.92
N THR A 122 -13.13 12.64 9.44
CA THR A 122 -13.57 14.00 9.82
C THR A 122 -12.72 15.05 9.14
N ILE A 123 -13.36 16.11 8.63
CA ILE A 123 -12.68 17.30 8.14
C ILE A 123 -12.42 18.19 9.37
N ASN A 124 -11.16 18.31 9.78
CA ASN A 124 -10.76 19.18 10.89
C ASN A 124 -10.71 20.64 10.46
N ALA A 125 -10.26 20.89 9.23
CA ALA A 125 -10.17 22.23 8.66
C ALA A 125 -10.31 22.17 7.14
N ALA A 126 -10.95 23.19 6.57
CA ALA A 126 -10.91 23.50 5.15
C ALA A 126 -10.98 25.02 5.02
N ASN A 127 -9.95 25.67 4.50
CA ASN A 127 -9.87 27.12 4.37
C ASN A 127 -9.19 27.52 3.05
N LEU A 128 -9.55 28.68 2.52
CA LEU A 128 -8.81 29.26 1.39
C LEU A 128 -7.38 29.60 1.81
N ASP A 129 -6.43 29.31 0.93
CA ASP A 129 -5.04 29.68 1.09
C ASP A 129 -4.86 31.21 0.99
N ARG A 130 -3.65 31.70 1.29
CA ARG A 130 -3.34 33.13 1.25
C ARG A 130 -3.53 33.77 -0.13
N THR A 131 -3.45 32.97 -1.21
CA THR A 131 -3.66 33.46 -2.57
C THR A 131 -5.13 33.48 -2.98
N GLY A 132 -6.00 32.82 -2.21
CA GLY A 132 -7.43 32.68 -2.51
C GLY A 132 -7.73 31.74 -3.68
N LYS A 133 -6.76 30.91 -4.09
CA LYS A 133 -6.88 30.02 -5.27
C LYS A 133 -7.00 28.56 -4.90
N ARG A 134 -6.51 28.17 -3.72
CA ARG A 134 -6.46 26.78 -3.28
C ARG A 134 -7.18 26.66 -1.95
N VAL A 135 -7.82 25.53 -1.72
CA VAL A 135 -8.40 25.18 -0.42
C VAL A 135 -7.42 24.29 0.32
N GLN A 136 -6.86 24.81 1.41
CA GLN A 136 -6.05 24.02 2.35
C GLN A 136 -6.98 23.21 3.24
N PHE A 137 -6.73 21.91 3.34
CA PHE A 137 -7.54 21.00 4.12
C PHE A 137 -6.73 20.22 5.14
N GLU A 138 -7.43 19.77 6.17
CA GLU A 138 -6.97 18.80 7.14
C GLU A 138 -8.07 17.77 7.39
N ILE A 139 -7.78 16.51 7.12
CA ILE A 139 -8.68 15.38 7.37
C ILE A 139 -8.04 14.45 8.40
N LYS A 140 -8.82 14.03 9.39
CA LYS A 140 -8.46 13.01 10.36
C LYS A 140 -9.26 11.74 10.07
N LEU A 141 -8.58 10.60 10.02
CA LEU A 141 -9.16 9.27 9.91
C LEU A 141 -8.90 8.54 11.22
N GLN A 142 -9.94 7.98 11.82
CA GLN A 142 -9.81 7.16 13.02
C GLN A 142 -9.76 5.70 12.63
N ARG A 143 -8.73 4.99 13.10
CA ARG A 143 -8.57 3.57 12.81
C ARG A 143 -9.66 2.76 13.47
N LYS A 144 -10.08 1.73 12.75
CA LYS A 144 -10.96 0.70 13.28
C LYS A 144 -10.24 -0.13 14.34
N LYS A 145 -10.89 -0.34 15.49
CA LYS A 145 -10.37 -1.17 16.59
C LYS A 145 -10.60 -2.65 16.34
#